data_AF-A0A6P4YFV8-F1
#
_entry.id   AF-A0A6P4YFV8-F1
#
_cell.length_a   1.000
_cell.length_b   1.000
_cell.length_c   1.000
_cell.angle_alpha   90.00
_cell.angle_beta   90.00
_cell.angle_gamma   90.00
#
_symmetry.space_group_name_H-M   'P 1'
#
loop_
_entity.id
_entity.type
_entity.pdbx_description
1 polymer ?
#
loop_
_entity_poly.entity_id
_entity_poly.type
_entity_poly.pdbx_seq_one_letter_code
_entity_poly.pdbx_strand_id
1 'polypeptide(L)'
;MDVDQIFTQLDKSGDGTIDSSEIATLLEMIQLKPSEKFVERVKNKCDANSDGKVTKDEAADIAAVFQEMSDLTMLFVEFDEDFSQKMSFEEMRKRASTFYTDNADKYGGGKAMEIMNHWAGDKDKEMTLEEFLEIMFEDRL
;
A
#
# COMPACT_ATOMS: atom_id res chain seq x y z
N MET A 1 -4.05 -7.01 -12.85
CA MET A 1 -4.90 -6.10 -13.64
C MET A 1 -4.05 -5.45 -14.71
N ASP A 2 -4.60 -5.18 -15.91
CA ASP A 2 -3.86 -4.46 -16.96
C ASP A 2 -3.69 -2.98 -16.63
N VAL A 3 -2.54 -2.39 -17.00
CA VAL A 3 -2.22 -0.97 -16.77
C VAL A 3 -3.30 -0.06 -17.37
N ASP A 4 -3.77 -0.37 -18.58
CA ASP A 4 -4.86 0.36 -19.25
C ASP A 4 -6.16 0.37 -18.43
N GLN A 5 -6.50 -0.73 -17.75
CA GLN A 5 -7.70 -0.78 -16.91
C GLN A 5 -7.53 0.05 -15.65
N ILE A 6 -6.36 0.00 -15.00
CA ILE A 6 -6.07 0.80 -13.82
C ILE A 6 -6.05 2.29 -14.18
N PHE A 7 -5.40 2.64 -15.29
CA PHE A 7 -5.38 4.00 -15.82
C PHE A 7 -6.80 4.54 -16.08
N THR A 8 -7.64 3.76 -16.77
CA THR A 8 -9.03 4.16 -17.06
C THR A 8 -9.88 4.29 -15.78
N GLN A 9 -9.58 3.53 -14.73
CA GLN A 9 -10.28 3.65 -13.44
C GLN A 9 -9.83 4.87 -12.65
N LEU A 10 -8.57 5.26 -12.80
CA LEU A 10 -7.96 6.39 -12.13
C LEU A 10 -8.27 7.72 -12.80
N ASP A 11 -8.05 7.83 -14.12
CA ASP A 11 -8.31 9.02 -14.95
C ASP A 11 -9.82 9.23 -15.09
N LYS A 12 -10.44 9.64 -13.98
CA LYS A 12 -11.88 9.94 -13.90
C LYS A 12 -12.20 11.26 -14.55
N SER A 13 -11.24 12.18 -14.56
CA SER A 13 -11.36 13.45 -15.24
C SER A 13 -11.35 13.29 -16.77
N GLY A 14 -10.73 12.21 -17.28
CA GLY A 14 -10.55 11.94 -18.71
C GLY A 14 -9.55 12.90 -19.35
N ASP A 15 -8.65 13.49 -18.57
CA ASP A 15 -7.68 14.48 -19.04
C ASP A 15 -6.38 13.82 -19.55
N GLY A 16 -6.28 12.49 -19.44
CA GLY A 16 -5.15 11.69 -19.90
C GLY A 16 -3.96 11.72 -18.94
N THR A 17 -4.15 12.25 -17.73
CA THR A 17 -3.15 12.26 -16.66
C THR A 17 -3.77 11.86 -15.33
N ILE A 18 -2.94 11.37 -14.41
CA ILE A 18 -3.37 10.95 -13.08
C ILE A 18 -2.91 12.01 -12.07
N ASP A 19 -3.84 12.60 -11.35
CA ASP A 19 -3.54 13.56 -10.29
C ASP A 19 -3.65 12.96 -8.87
N SER A 20 -3.19 13.71 -7.87
CA SER A 20 -3.17 13.24 -6.47
C SER A 20 -4.56 12.88 -5.96
N SER A 21 -5.61 13.57 -6.40
CA SER A 21 -7.00 13.32 -5.98
C SER A 21 -7.51 11.99 -6.54
N GLU A 22 -7.11 11.64 -7.76
CA GLU A 22 -7.44 10.37 -8.40
C GLU A 22 -6.72 9.20 -7.72
N ILE A 23 -5.44 9.37 -7.36
CA ILE A 23 -4.70 8.40 -6.54
C ILE A 23 -5.36 8.21 -5.18
N ALA A 24 -5.73 9.31 -4.50
CA ALA A 24 -6.42 9.25 -3.21
C ALA A 24 -7.73 8.47 -3.33
N THR A 25 -8.54 8.77 -4.35
CA THR A 25 -9.80 8.07 -4.62
C THR A 25 -9.59 6.58 -4.83
N LEU A 26 -8.51 6.18 -5.52
CA LEU A 26 -8.20 4.78 -5.76
C LEU A 26 -7.77 4.06 -4.48
N LEU A 27 -6.94 4.70 -3.67
CA LEU A 27 -6.54 4.18 -2.36
C LEU A 27 -7.77 4.02 -1.44
N GLU A 28 -8.75 4.92 -1.52
CA GLU A 28 -10.03 4.75 -0.83
C GLU A 28 -10.83 3.53 -1.33
N MET A 29 -10.69 3.11 -2.59
CA MET A 29 -11.38 1.92 -3.10
C MET A 29 -10.89 0.62 -2.46
N ILE A 30 -9.63 0.58 -2.03
CA ILE A 30 -9.07 -0.54 -1.26
C ILE A 30 -9.26 -0.32 0.26
N GLN A 31 -10.19 0.54 0.67
CA GLN A 31 -10.45 0.90 2.07
C GLN A 31 -9.26 1.54 2.80
N LEU A 32 -8.31 2.09 2.07
CA LEU A 32 -7.25 2.89 2.66
C LEU A 32 -7.73 4.33 2.86
N LYS A 33 -7.32 4.96 3.96
CA LYS A 33 -7.52 6.40 4.17
C LYS A 33 -6.17 7.09 4.14
N PRO A 34 -5.56 7.28 2.95
CA PRO A 34 -4.22 7.82 2.87
C PRO A 34 -4.21 9.28 3.28
N SER A 35 -3.21 9.67 4.04
CA SER A 35 -2.86 11.08 4.21
C SER A 35 -2.41 11.71 2.89
N GLU A 36 -2.64 13.02 2.70
CA GLU A 36 -2.18 13.75 1.51
C GLU A 36 -0.68 13.56 1.24
N LYS A 37 0.13 13.46 2.30
CA LYS A 37 1.56 13.19 2.21
C LYS A 37 1.90 11.81 1.66
N PHE A 38 1.08 10.81 1.99
CA PHE A 38 1.26 9.45 1.47
C PHE A 38 0.90 9.41 -0.02
N VAL A 39 -0.23 10.02 -0.39
CA VAL A 39 -0.64 10.18 -1.79
C VAL A 39 0.43 10.90 -2.60
N GLU A 40 0.97 11.99 -2.07
CA GLU A 40 2.03 12.76 -2.73
C GLU A 40 3.32 11.95 -2.89
N ARG A 41 3.70 11.15 -1.89
CA ARG A 41 4.84 10.21 -2.01
C ARG A 41 4.63 9.17 -3.09
N VAL A 42 3.45 8.53 -3.14
CA VAL A 42 3.10 7.56 -4.20
C VAL A 42 3.16 8.21 -5.57
N LYS A 43 2.60 9.42 -5.70
CA LYS A 43 2.64 10.18 -6.94
C LYS A 43 4.08 10.50 -7.34
N ASN A 44 4.86 11.13 -6.47
CA ASN A 44 6.24 11.53 -6.74
C ASN A 44 7.13 10.33 -7.10
N LYS A 45 6.82 9.15 -6.55
CA LYS A 45 7.54 7.93 -6.91
C LYS A 45 7.30 7.50 -8.35
N CYS A 46 6.08 7.67 -8.84
CA CYS A 46 5.67 7.27 -10.19
C CYS A 46 5.89 8.37 -11.23
N ASP A 47 5.92 9.63 -10.79
CA ASP A 47 6.22 10.81 -11.60
C ASP A 47 7.73 10.89 -11.91
N ALA A 48 8.16 10.03 -12.82
CA ALA A 48 9.56 9.89 -13.21
C ALA A 48 10.11 11.15 -13.89
N ASN A 49 9.26 11.90 -14.58
CA ASN A 49 9.64 13.13 -15.26
C ASN A 49 9.54 14.39 -14.35
N SER A 50 8.91 14.27 -13.18
CA SER A 50 8.69 15.33 -12.18
C SER A 50 7.94 16.55 -12.72
N ASP A 51 7.03 16.36 -13.68
CA ASP A 51 6.17 17.40 -14.23
C ASP A 51 4.90 17.64 -13.37
N GLY A 52 4.72 16.82 -12.33
CA GLY A 52 3.59 16.88 -11.43
C GLY A 52 2.35 16.17 -11.96
N LYS A 53 2.46 15.38 -13.02
CA LYS A 53 1.37 14.61 -13.64
C LYS A 53 1.87 13.22 -13.99
N VAL A 54 1.06 12.20 -13.69
CA VAL A 54 1.42 10.85 -14.11
C VAL A 54 0.72 10.54 -15.42
N THR A 55 1.49 10.44 -16.49
CA THR A 55 0.98 10.14 -17.83
C THR A 55 0.69 8.63 -18.00
N LYS A 56 0.06 8.24 -19.10
CA LYS A 56 -0.24 6.83 -19.39
C LYS A 56 1.00 5.93 -19.41
N ASP A 57 2.14 6.44 -19.86
CA ASP A 57 3.41 5.70 -19.85
C ASP A 57 3.92 5.47 -18.41
N GLU A 58 3.76 6.45 -17.53
CA GLU A 58 4.12 6.39 -16.10
C GLU A 58 3.06 5.69 -15.24
N ALA A 59 1.84 5.52 -15.77
CA ALA A 59 0.76 4.83 -15.09
C ALA A 59 1.05 3.33 -14.87
N ALA A 60 2.00 2.75 -15.62
CA ALA A 60 2.48 1.40 -15.37
C ALA A 60 3.12 1.28 -13.99
N ASP A 61 3.85 2.30 -13.55
CA ASP A 61 4.45 2.35 -12.22
C ASP A 61 3.38 2.53 -11.14
N ILE A 62 2.39 3.40 -11.36
CA ILE A 62 1.23 3.51 -10.44
C ILE A 62 0.52 2.16 -10.35
N ALA A 63 0.27 1.50 -11.47
CA ALA A 63 -0.40 0.21 -11.50
C ALA A 63 0.38 -0.83 -10.71
N ALA A 64 1.72 -0.88 -10.84
CA ALA A 64 2.56 -1.78 -10.08
C ALA A 64 2.48 -1.49 -8.57
N VAL A 65 2.68 -0.23 -8.16
CA VAL A 65 2.61 0.18 -6.74
C VAL A 65 1.22 -0.11 -6.17
N PHE A 66 0.16 0.20 -6.92
CA PHE A 66 -1.21 -0.03 -6.48
C PHE A 66 -1.55 -1.51 -6.37
N GLN A 67 -1.12 -2.36 -7.32
CA GLN A 67 -1.29 -3.81 -7.20
C GLN A 67 -0.59 -4.32 -5.95
N GLU A 68 0.63 -3.86 -5.66
CA GLU A 68 1.31 -4.23 -4.42
C GLU A 68 0.58 -3.76 -3.16
N MET A 69 0.05 -2.53 -3.14
CA MET A 69 -0.76 -2.04 -2.02
C MET A 69 -2.07 -2.81 -1.88
N SER A 70 -2.70 -3.19 -2.99
CA SER A 70 -3.92 -3.99 -3.00
C SER A 70 -3.67 -5.40 -2.46
N ASP A 71 -2.60 -6.07 -2.89
CA ASP A 71 -2.19 -7.38 -2.37
C ASP A 71 -1.95 -7.31 -0.86
N LEU A 72 -1.21 -6.30 -0.40
CA LEU A 72 -0.92 -6.08 1.01
C LEU A 72 -2.17 -5.76 1.84
N THR A 73 -3.07 -4.96 1.27
CA THR A 73 -4.36 -4.65 1.89
C THR A 73 -5.26 -5.87 1.98
N MET A 74 -5.31 -6.70 0.94
CA MET A 74 -6.08 -7.94 0.96
C MET A 74 -5.55 -8.89 2.04
N LEU A 75 -4.21 -9.00 2.15
CA LEU A 75 -3.57 -9.77 3.22
C LEU A 75 -3.88 -9.20 4.61
N PHE A 76 -3.91 -7.87 4.74
CA PHE A 76 -4.31 -7.20 5.97
C PHE A 76 -5.76 -7.57 6.35
N VAL A 77 -6.69 -7.50 5.40
CA VAL A 77 -8.10 -7.87 5.60
C VAL A 77 -8.27 -9.36 5.90
N GLU A 78 -7.43 -10.23 5.33
CA GLU A 78 -7.42 -11.66 5.66
C GLU A 78 -6.91 -11.96 7.08
N PHE A 79 -6.11 -11.04 7.64
CA PHE A 79 -5.47 -11.20 8.95
C PHE A 79 -6.26 -10.53 10.07
N ASP A 80 -6.97 -9.46 9.76
CA ASP A 80 -7.95 -8.78 10.60
C ASP A 80 -9.17 -9.69 10.82
N GLU A 81 -9.09 -10.54 11.85
CA GLU A 81 -10.13 -11.53 12.15
C GLU A 81 -11.38 -10.86 12.73
N ASP A 82 -11.22 -9.69 13.36
CA ASP A 82 -12.29 -8.95 14.02
C ASP A 82 -12.88 -7.81 13.17
N PHE A 83 -12.36 -7.59 11.97
CA PHE A 83 -12.73 -6.52 11.03
C PHE A 83 -12.62 -5.12 11.63
N SER A 84 -11.65 -4.92 12.54
CA SER A 84 -11.39 -3.63 13.18
C SER A 84 -10.73 -2.63 12.23
N GLN A 85 -10.32 -3.06 11.03
CA GLN A 85 -9.43 -2.36 10.11
C GLN A 85 -8.06 -2.05 10.74
N LYS A 86 -7.72 -2.82 11.77
CA LYS A 86 -6.46 -2.75 12.49
C LYS A 86 -5.96 -4.18 12.69
N MET A 87 -4.67 -4.29 12.94
CA MET A 87 -4.06 -5.56 13.25
C MET A 87 -3.48 -5.48 14.66
N SER A 88 -3.94 -6.35 15.53
CA SER A 88 -3.34 -6.54 16.84
C SER A 88 -2.01 -7.29 16.73
N PHE A 89 -1.18 -7.18 17.77
CA PHE A 89 0.08 -7.93 17.83
C PHE A 89 -0.14 -9.45 17.70
N GLU A 90 -1.24 -9.98 18.25
CA GLU A 90 -1.55 -11.42 18.17
C GLU A 90 -1.95 -11.85 16.75
N GLU A 91 -2.80 -11.09 16.07
CA GLU A 91 -3.20 -11.36 14.68
C GLU A 91 -2.01 -11.31 13.74
N MET A 92 -1.20 -10.24 13.86
CA MET A 92 -0.01 -10.11 13.02
C MET A 92 0.99 -11.20 13.33
N ARG A 93 1.27 -11.51 14.60
CA ARG A 93 2.20 -12.59 14.95
C ARG A 93 1.73 -13.96 14.42
N LYS A 94 0.43 -14.24 14.50
CA LYS A 94 -0.17 -15.50 14.05
C LYS A 94 -0.04 -15.67 12.53
N ARG A 95 -0.15 -14.59 11.78
CA ARG A 95 -0.19 -14.61 10.31
C ARG A 95 1.13 -14.24 9.64
N ALA A 96 1.97 -13.41 10.27
CA ALA A 96 3.30 -13.01 9.79
C ALA A 96 4.16 -14.22 9.42
N SER A 97 4.15 -15.28 10.25
CA SER A 97 4.94 -16.49 9.97
C SER A 97 4.58 -17.11 8.61
N THR A 98 3.31 -17.10 8.23
CA THR A 98 2.84 -17.62 6.94
C THR A 98 3.09 -16.60 5.83
N PHE A 99 2.69 -15.34 6.06
CA PHE A 99 2.87 -14.21 5.14
C PHE A 99 4.29 -14.12 4.59
N TYR A 100 5.30 -14.07 5.47
CA TYR A 100 6.69 -13.89 5.06
C TYR A 100 7.30 -15.17 4.52
N THR A 101 6.73 -16.34 4.82
CA THR A 101 7.15 -17.59 4.17
C THR A 101 6.65 -17.64 2.73
N ASP A 102 5.40 -17.28 2.49
CA ASP A 102 4.80 -17.28 1.16
C ASP A 102 5.27 -16.10 0.28
N ASN A 103 5.68 -14.98 0.90
CA ASN A 103 6.16 -13.79 0.20
C ASN A 103 7.65 -13.47 0.44
N ALA A 104 8.43 -14.47 0.86
CA ALA A 104 9.86 -14.33 1.16
C ALA A 104 10.64 -13.73 -0.03
N ASP A 105 10.32 -14.17 -1.25
CA ASP A 105 10.96 -13.71 -2.49
C ASP A 105 10.68 -12.23 -2.81
N LYS A 106 9.56 -11.68 -2.32
CA LYS A 106 9.12 -10.31 -2.63
C LYS A 106 9.54 -9.30 -1.57
N TYR A 107 9.42 -9.64 -0.28
CA TYR A 107 9.63 -8.70 0.82
C TYR A 107 10.83 -9.05 1.72
N GLY A 108 11.35 -10.28 1.64
CA GLY A 108 12.43 -10.77 2.50
C GLY A 108 12.01 -10.92 3.98
N GLY A 109 12.73 -11.75 4.73
CA GLY A 109 12.44 -11.98 6.16
C GLY A 109 12.69 -10.76 7.07
N GLY A 110 13.39 -9.73 6.58
CA GLY A 110 13.76 -8.54 7.35
C GLY A 110 12.59 -7.62 7.69
N LYS A 111 11.65 -7.44 6.75
CA LYS A 111 10.47 -6.56 6.96
C LYS A 111 9.57 -7.06 8.11
N ALA A 112 9.57 -8.38 8.37
CA ALA A 112 8.90 -8.97 9.53
C ALA A 112 9.49 -8.46 10.85
N MET A 113 10.81 -8.35 10.95
CA MET A 113 11.47 -7.82 12.14
C MET A 113 11.19 -6.33 12.30
N GLU A 114 11.12 -5.55 11.22
CA GLU A 114 10.80 -4.12 11.29
C GLU A 114 9.37 -3.89 11.79
N ILE A 115 8.41 -4.65 11.26
CA ILE A 115 7.02 -4.60 11.72
C ILE A 115 6.89 -5.08 13.18
N MET A 116 7.57 -6.15 13.56
CA MET A 116 7.61 -6.61 14.96
C MET A 116 8.33 -5.62 15.88
N ASN A 117 9.36 -4.92 15.39
CA ASN A 117 10.06 -3.87 16.11
C ASN A 117 9.21 -2.62 16.27
N HIS A 118 8.32 -2.31 15.32
CA HIS A 118 7.32 -1.25 15.45
C HIS A 118 6.41 -1.48 16.67
N TRP A 119 6.13 -2.74 17.01
CA TRP A 119 5.45 -3.09 18.26
C TRP A 119 6.33 -3.00 19.50
N ALA A 120 7.66 -3.04 19.40
CA ALA A 120 8.62 -2.90 20.50
C ALA A 120 8.27 -3.66 21.81
N GLY A 121 7.45 -4.71 21.75
CA GLY A 121 6.95 -5.46 22.90
C GLY A 121 5.65 -4.93 23.54
N ASP A 122 5.06 -3.86 23.02
CA ASP A 122 3.71 -3.40 23.35
C ASP A 122 2.68 -4.30 22.66
N LYS A 123 1.94 -5.05 23.46
CA LYS A 123 0.95 -6.03 22.98
C LYS A 123 -0.44 -5.42 22.79
N ASP A 124 -0.67 -4.25 23.38
CA ASP A 124 -1.94 -3.52 23.29
C ASP A 124 -1.93 -2.55 22.10
N LYS A 125 -0.73 -2.25 21.56
CA LYS A 125 -0.60 -1.46 20.34
C LYS A 125 -1.22 -2.21 19.15
N GLU A 126 -2.05 -1.50 18.42
CA GLU A 126 -2.64 -1.92 17.16
C GLU A 126 -1.90 -1.23 16.02
N MET A 127 -1.81 -1.88 14.87
CA MET A 127 -1.26 -1.29 13.65
C MET A 127 -2.41 -1.07 12.67
N THR A 128 -2.53 0.14 12.15
CA THR A 128 -3.48 0.45 11.07
C THR A 128 -2.92 -0.01 9.71
N LEU A 129 -3.82 -0.20 8.73
CA LEU A 129 -3.40 -0.50 7.36
C LEU A 129 -2.45 0.56 6.79
N GLU A 130 -2.65 1.84 7.13
CA GLU A 130 -1.76 2.93 6.72
C GLU A 130 -0.34 2.73 7.28
N GLU A 131 -0.22 2.50 8.60
CA GLU A 131 1.09 2.24 9.24
C GLU A 131 1.78 1.00 8.68
N PHE A 132 1.02 -0.06 8.40
CA PHE A 132 1.55 -1.28 7.78
C PHE A 132 2.13 -0.99 6.40
N LEU A 133 1.42 -0.27 5.54
CA LEU A 133 1.93 0.11 4.22
C LEU A 133 3.12 1.05 4.34
N GLU A 134 3.10 2.03 5.24
CA GLU A 134 4.25 2.92 5.44
C GLU A 134 5.53 2.14 5.77
N ILE A 135 5.48 1.13 6.64
CA ILE A 135 6.67 0.31 6.97
C ILE A 135 7.11 -0.55 5.77
N MET A 136 6.15 -1.11 5.03
CA MET A 136 6.43 -1.94 3.86
C MET A 136 7.04 -1.15 2.70
N PHE A 137 6.70 0.14 2.60
CA PHE A 137 7.15 1.05 1.55
C PHE A 137 8.17 2.09 2.00
N GLU A 138 8.63 2.08 3.26
CA GLU A 138 9.53 3.09 3.84
C GLU A 138 10.80 3.32 3.01
N ASP A 139 11.43 2.24 2.53
CA ASP A 139 12.62 2.31 1.66
C ASP A 139 12.30 2.42 0.16
N ARG A 140 11.02 2.33 -0.21
CA ARG A 140 10.58 2.15 -1.60
C ARG A 140 9.83 3.35 -2.18
N LEU A 141 9.18 4.17 -1.35
CA LEU A 141 8.50 5.42 -1.75
C LEU A 141 9.38 6.64 -1.47
#